data_AF-A0A7Y3IDM2-F1
#
_entry.id   AF-A0A7Y3IDM2-F1
#
_cell.length_a   1.000
_cell.length_b   1.000
_cell.length_c   1.000
_cell.angle_alpha   90.00
_cell.angle_beta   90.00
_cell.angle_gamma   90.00
#
_symmetry.space_group_name_H-M   'P 1'
#
loop_
_entity.id
_entity.type
_entity.pdbx_description
1 polymer ?
#
loop_
_entity_poly.entity_id
_entity_poly.type
_entity_poly.pdbx_seq_one_letter_code
_entity_poly.pdbx_strand_id
1 'polypeptide(L)'
;MADGTTGPDSPDIMQQRRAGIRCIEVLRGLSEYLDGELSEELRLAINQHLEVCDQCENFGLRFTKTIQALRREMASARPVDDDVASRLRATVTAALGEIETRGGGREPL
;
A
#
# COMPACT_ATOMS: atom_id res chain seq x y z
N MET A 1 37.57 23.23 15.54
CA MET A 1 37.05 21.86 15.76
C MET A 1 35.57 21.94 15.43
N ALA A 2 35.17 21.50 14.24
CA ALA A 2 33.81 21.70 13.74
C ALA A 2 32.86 20.69 14.39
N ASP A 3 31.81 21.24 14.99
CA ASP A 3 30.67 20.52 15.56
C ASP A 3 29.91 19.81 14.43
N GLY A 4 29.92 18.48 14.46
CA GLY A 4 29.29 17.62 13.46
C GLY A 4 27.79 17.60 13.68
N THR A 5 27.09 18.57 13.10
CA THR A 5 25.62 18.67 13.10
C THR A 5 24.99 17.36 12.62
N THR A 6 24.55 16.54 13.57
CA THR A 6 23.64 15.42 13.34
C THR A 6 22.24 15.99 13.22
N GLY A 7 21.97 16.68 12.11
CA GLY A 7 20.63 17.10 11.72
C GLY A 7 19.88 15.95 11.03
N PRO A 8 18.54 16.05 10.88
CA PRO A 8 17.75 15.07 10.13
C PRO A 8 18.15 14.94 8.63
N ASP A 9 19.03 15.83 8.15
CA ASP A 9 19.56 15.88 6.78
C ASP A 9 20.91 15.15 6.59
N SER A 10 21.37 14.35 7.57
CA SER A 10 22.59 13.55 7.39
C SER A 10 22.39 12.42 6.37
N PRO A 11 23.33 12.22 5.41
CA PRO A 11 23.17 11.32 4.27
C PRO A 11 23.05 9.83 4.64
N ASP A 12 23.46 9.43 5.85
CA ASP A 12 23.42 8.03 6.31
C ASP A 12 22.05 7.54 6.80
N ILE A 13 21.12 8.45 7.11
CA ILE A 13 19.82 8.07 7.70
C ILE A 13 18.95 7.30 6.69
N MET A 14 19.09 7.59 5.39
CA MET A 14 18.32 6.97 4.31
C MET A 14 18.92 5.66 3.76
N GLN A 15 20.06 5.23 4.30
CA GLN A 15 20.83 4.09 3.77
C GLN A 15 20.81 2.86 4.67
N GLN A 16 20.12 2.90 5.82
CA GLN A 16 20.05 1.77 6.74
C GLN A 16 19.41 0.55 6.06
N ARG A 17 20.15 -0.55 5.99
CA ARG A 17 19.68 -1.81 5.41
C ARG A 17 19.12 -2.71 6.52
N ARG A 18 17.82 -3.01 6.45
CA ARG A 18 17.09 -3.91 7.35
C ARG A 18 16.13 -4.77 6.54
N ALA A 19 15.87 -6.00 6.98
CA ALA A 19 15.01 -6.95 6.27
C ALA A 19 15.36 -7.09 4.76
N GLY A 20 16.65 -6.98 4.41
CA GLY A 20 17.11 -7.13 3.04
C GLY A 20 16.93 -5.90 2.12
N ILE A 21 16.38 -4.78 2.60
CA ILE A 21 16.20 -3.54 1.81
C ILE A 21 16.63 -2.29 2.59
N ARG A 22 16.90 -1.19 1.88
CA ARG A 22 17.23 0.12 2.48
C ARG A 22 16.00 1.01 2.63
N CYS A 23 16.07 2.00 3.50
CA CYS A 23 15.00 3.00 3.68
C CYS A 23 14.58 3.67 2.36
N ILE A 24 15.55 4.00 1.48
CA ILE A 24 15.23 4.56 0.15
C ILE A 24 14.44 3.60 -0.75
N GLU A 25 14.64 2.29 -0.60
CA GLU A 25 13.91 1.27 -1.35
C GLU A 25 12.48 1.13 -0.84
N VAL A 26 12.26 1.26 0.48
CA VAL A 26 10.92 1.40 1.06
C VAL A 26 10.19 2.60 0.46
N LEU A 27 10.81 3.78 0.47
CA LEU A 27 10.20 5.02 -0.04
C LEU A 27 9.84 4.93 -1.52
N ARG A 28 10.70 4.32 -2.35
CA ARG A 28 10.43 4.11 -3.78
C ARG A 28 9.22 3.21 -4.02
N GLY A 29 9.00 2.21 -3.17
CA GLY A 29 7.88 1.27 -3.31
C GLY A 29 6.54 1.78 -2.78
N LEU A 30 6.47 2.95 -2.13
CA LEU A 30 5.24 3.37 -1.44
C LEU A 30 4.06 3.68 -2.37
N SER A 31 4.29 4.17 -3.59
CA SER A 31 3.19 4.41 -4.52
C SER A 31 2.54 3.08 -4.92
N GLU A 32 3.35 2.15 -5.43
CA GLU A 32 2.93 0.80 -5.81
C GLU A 32 2.30 0.06 -4.61
N TYR A 33 2.78 0.30 -3.38
CA TYR A 33 2.17 -0.24 -2.16
C TYR A 33 0.73 0.24 -1.97
N LEU A 34 0.49 1.54 -2.16
CA LEU A 34 -0.84 2.14 -2.01
C LEU A 34 -1.79 1.71 -3.13
N ASP A 35 -1.25 1.52 -4.34
CA ASP A 35 -2.00 1.11 -5.52
C ASP A 35 -2.26 -0.41 -5.57
N GLY A 36 -1.58 -1.17 -4.71
CA GLY A 36 -1.71 -2.64 -4.65
C GLY A 36 -0.95 -3.36 -5.76
N GLU A 37 0.03 -2.69 -6.39
CA GLU A 37 0.80 -3.18 -7.54
C GLU A 37 2.17 -3.75 -7.14
N LEU A 38 2.52 -3.69 -5.85
CA LEU A 38 3.75 -4.31 -5.35
C LEU A 38 3.72 -5.84 -5.46
N SER A 39 4.88 -6.42 -5.78
CA SER A 39 5.08 -7.86 -5.63
C SER A 39 4.97 -8.28 -4.16
N GLU A 40 4.53 -9.51 -3.92
CA GLU A 40 4.35 -10.03 -2.56
C GLU A 40 5.68 -10.06 -1.79
N GLU A 41 6.77 -10.38 -2.47
CA GLU A 41 8.11 -10.41 -1.88
C GLU A 41 8.54 -9.02 -1.38
N LEU A 42 8.33 -7.99 -2.20
CA LEU A 42 8.69 -6.63 -1.84
C LEU A 42 7.76 -6.07 -0.77
N ARG A 43 6.46 -6.40 -0.82
CA ARG A 43 5.49 -6.06 0.23
C ARG A 43 5.91 -6.64 1.59
N LEU A 44 6.32 -7.91 1.62
CA LEU A 44 6.83 -8.55 2.83
C LEU A 44 8.11 -7.88 3.35
N ALA A 45 9.08 -7.60 2.47
CA ALA A 45 10.32 -6.94 2.84
C ALA A 45 10.10 -5.54 3.42
N ILE A 46 9.17 -4.77 2.85
CA ILE A 46 8.76 -3.46 3.36
C ILE A 46 8.15 -3.59 4.76
N ASN A 47 7.20 -4.50 4.95
CA ASN A 47 6.56 -4.71 6.25
C ASN A 47 7.58 -5.10 7.34
N GLN A 48 8.47 -6.04 7.03
CA GLN A 48 9.55 -6.44 7.95
C GLN A 48 10.53 -5.29 8.23
N HIS A 49 10.83 -4.45 7.24
CA HIS A 49 11.69 -3.28 7.44
C HIS A 49 11.06 -2.27 8.41
N LEU A 50 9.74 -2.03 8.29
CA LEU A 50 8.99 -1.14 9.18
C LEU A 50 9.00 -1.61 10.64
N GLU A 51 9.00 -2.92 10.88
CA GLU A 51 9.03 -3.49 12.24
C GLU A 51 10.36 -3.29 12.99
N VAL A 52 11.46 -3.02 12.26
CA VAL A 52 12.82 -2.99 12.83
C VAL A 52 13.58 -1.70 12.55
N CYS A 53 12.94 -0.71 11.92
CA CYS A 53 13.52 0.58 11.60
C CYS A 53 12.62 1.72 12.09
N ASP A 54 12.96 2.26 13.25
CA ASP A 54 12.23 3.36 13.90
C ASP A 54 11.98 4.56 12.98
N GLN A 55 12.92 4.85 12.07
CA GLN A 55 12.81 5.94 11.12
C GLN A 55 11.71 5.69 10.09
N CYS A 56 11.69 4.49 9.51
CA CYS A 56 10.65 4.12 8.55
C CYS A 56 9.30 3.90 9.24
N GLU A 57 9.27 3.41 10.47
CA GLU A 57 8.05 3.30 11.28
C GLU A 57 7.44 4.69 11.52
N ASN A 58 8.22 5.63 12.06
CA ASN A 58 7.76 6.99 12.34
C ASN A 58 7.35 7.74 11.06
N PHE A 59 8.10 7.55 9.97
CA PHE A 59 7.70 8.06 8.65
C PHE A 59 6.37 7.46 8.20
N GLY A 60 6.23 6.13 8.29
CA GLY A 60 5.02 5.39 7.91
C GLY A 60 3.78 5.91 8.66
N LEU A 61 3.89 6.12 9.98
CA LEU A 61 2.81 6.70 10.78
C LEU A 61 2.37 8.09 10.29
N ARG A 62 3.32 8.96 9.94
CA ARG A 62 3.02 10.29 9.38
C ARG A 62 2.40 10.18 7.99
N PHE A 63 2.94 9.31 7.15
CA PHE A 63 2.45 9.07 5.80
C PHE A 63 1.02 8.53 5.80
N THR A 64 0.70 7.54 6.65
CA THR A 64 -0.66 7.02 6.82
C THR A 64 -1.64 8.12 7.22
N LYS A 65 -1.26 9.02 8.14
CA LYS A 65 -2.11 10.16 8.53
C LYS A 65 -2.41 11.08 7.34
N THR A 66 -1.42 11.39 6.51
CA THR A 66 -1.59 12.18 5.28
C THR A 66 -2.54 11.50 4.30
N ILE A 67 -2.34 10.20 4.03
CA ILE A 67 -3.19 9.43 3.12
C ILE A 67 -4.64 9.36 3.64
N GLN A 68 -4.83 9.15 4.94
CA GLN A 68 -6.17 9.16 5.54
C GLN A 68 -6.86 10.52 5.43
N ALA A 69 -6.13 11.61 5.61
CA ALA A 69 -6.68 12.95 5.42
C ALA A 69 -7.12 13.17 3.98
N LEU A 70 -6.26 12.82 3.01
CA LEU A 70 -6.59 12.91 1.60
C LEU A 70 -7.81 12.05 1.23
N ARG A 71 -7.88 10.80 1.71
CA ARG A 71 -9.02 9.91 1.47
C ARG A 71 -10.33 10.47 2.05
N ARG A 72 -10.29 11.13 3.21
CA ARG A 72 -11.48 11.78 3.79
C ARG A 72 -11.97 12.94 2.94
N GLU A 73 -11.07 13.81 2.48
CA GLU A 73 -11.41 14.93 1.59
C GLU A 73 -11.90 14.44 0.21
N MET A 74 -11.34 13.35 -0.30
CA MET A 74 -11.82 12.75 -1.55
C MET A 74 -13.17 12.05 -1.38
N ALA A 75 -13.44 11.47 -0.21
CA ALA A 75 -14.70 10.79 0.09
C ALA A 75 -15.89 11.77 0.19
N SER A 76 -15.66 13.08 0.29
CA SER A 76 -16.72 14.08 0.14
C SER A 76 -17.11 14.34 -1.33
N ALA A 77 -16.56 13.58 -2.28
CA ALA A 77 -17.03 13.57 -3.66
C ALA A 77 -18.52 13.18 -3.73
N ARG A 78 -19.22 13.74 -4.72
CA ARG A 78 -20.66 13.54 -4.91
C ARG A 78 -21.01 12.04 -4.87
N PRO A 79 -22.01 11.63 -4.08
CA PRO A 79 -22.45 10.24 -4.06
C PRO A 79 -22.75 9.75 -5.47
N VAL A 80 -22.41 8.48 -5.73
CA VAL A 80 -22.75 7.80 -6.98
C VAL A 80 -24.27 7.74 -7.08
N ASP A 81 -24.81 7.98 -8.27
CA ASP A 81 -26.24 7.87 -8.53
C ASP A 81 -26.75 6.44 -8.23
N ASP A 82 -27.90 6.33 -7.57
CA ASP A 82 -28.45 5.05 -7.12
C ASP A 82 -28.73 4.07 -8.25
N ASP A 83 -29.09 4.55 -9.45
CA ASP A 83 -29.27 3.71 -10.65
C ASP A 83 -27.93 3.09 -11.06
N VAL A 84 -26.89 3.93 -11.13
CA VAL A 84 -25.53 3.50 -11.49
C VAL A 84 -25.00 2.48 -10.48
N ALA A 85 -25.16 2.76 -9.18
CA ALA A 85 -24.73 1.86 -8.12
C ALA A 85 -25.49 0.52 -8.13
N SER A 86 -26.78 0.53 -8.45
CA SER A 86 -27.61 -0.68 -8.55
C SER A 86 -27.22 -1.52 -9.76
N ARG A 87 -27.04 -0.89 -10.92
CA ARG A 87 -26.60 -1.57 -12.14
C ARG A 87 -25.20 -2.17 -12.00
N LEU A 88 -24.25 -1.44 -11.40
CA LEU A 88 -22.91 -1.95 -11.14
C LEU A 88 -22.93 -3.20 -10.24
N ARG A 89 -23.68 -3.15 -9.13
CA ARG A 89 -23.82 -4.29 -8.21
C ARG A 89 -24.44 -5.51 -8.90
N ALA A 90 -25.49 -5.32 -9.70
CA ALA A 90 -26.12 -6.39 -10.47
C ALA A 90 -25.13 -7.04 -11.45
N THR A 91 -24.37 -6.23 -12.20
CA THR A 91 -23.37 -6.72 -13.16
C THR A 91 -22.25 -7.50 -12.47
N VAL A 92 -21.68 -6.98 -11.37
CA VAL A 92 -20.61 -7.67 -10.63
C VAL A 92 -21.11 -8.99 -10.05
N THR A 93 -22.33 -9.02 -9.50
CA THR A 93 -22.93 -10.23 -8.93
C THR A 93 -23.15 -11.30 -10.01
N ALA A 94 -23.68 -10.91 -11.18
CA ALA A 94 -23.85 -11.82 -12.31
C ALA A 94 -22.51 -12.38 -12.79
N ALA A 95 -21.49 -11.53 -12.96
CA ALA A 95 -20.17 -11.95 -13.41
C ALA A 95 -19.48 -12.91 -12.43
N LEU A 96 -19.63 -12.70 -11.11
CA LEU A 96 -19.09 -13.62 -10.11
C LEU A 96 -19.79 -15.00 -10.15
N GLY A 97 -21.11 -15.04 -10.31
CA GLY A 97 -21.85 -16.31 -10.47
C GLY A 97 -21.48 -17.08 -11.75
N GLU A 98 -21.19 -16.38 -12.84
CA GLU A 98 -20.69 -16.98 -14.09
C GLU A 98 -19.27 -17.57 -13.95
N ILE A 99 -18.41 -16.94 -13.14
CA ILE A 99 -17.05 -17.45 -12.84
C ILE A 99 -17.13 -18.72 -11.97
N GLU A 100 -18.00 -18.73 -10.95
CA GLU A 100 -18.20 -19.88 -10.07
C GLU A 100 -18.78 -21.09 -10.80
N THR A 101 -19.74 -20.87 -11.69
CA THR A 101 -20.34 -21.92 -12.52
C THR A 101 -19.37 -22.52 -13.54
N ARG A 102 -18.42 -21.73 -14.06
CA ARG A 102 -17.37 -22.21 -14.97
C ARG A 102 -16.23 -22.95 -14.25
N GLY A 103 -16.05 -22.74 -12.95
CA GLY A 103 -14.99 -23.37 -12.14
C GLY A 103 -15.31 -24.76 -11.58
N GLY A 104 -16.55 -25.26 -11.72
CA GLY A 104 -17.03 -26.49 -11.08
C GLY A 104 -16.67 -27.83 -11.76
N GLY A 105 -15.92 -27.82 -12.87
CA GLY A 105 -15.57 -29.03 -13.64
C GLY A 105 -14.17 -29.58 -13.33
N ARG A 106 -13.93 -30.18 -12.16
CA ARG A 106 -12.82 -31.13 -11.96
C ARG A 106 -13.39 -32.55 -11.96
N GLU A 107 -13.22 -33.22 -13.10
CA GLU A 107 -13.52 -34.64 -13.31
C GLU A 107 -12.69 -35.50 -12.33
N PRO A 108 -13.27 -36.51 -11.64
CA PRO A 108 -12.50 -37.42 -10.81
C PRO A 108 -11.77 -38.46 -11.67
N LEU A 109 -10.53 -38.74 -11.26
CA LEU A 109 -9.63 -39.79 -11.77
C LEU A 109 -10.29 -41.18 -11.86
#